data_AF-A0AAJ0TE37-F1
#
_entry.id   AF-A0AAJ0TE37-F1
#
_cell.length_a   1.000
_cell.length_b   1.000
_cell.length_c   1.000
_cell.angle_alpha   90.00
_cell.angle_beta   90.00
_cell.angle_gamma   90.00
#
_symmetry.space_group_name_H-M   'P 1'
#
loop_
_entity.id
_entity.type
_entity.pdbx_description
1 polymer ?
#
loop_
_entity_poly.entity_id
_entity_poly.type
_entity_poly.pdbx_seq_one_letter_code
_entity_poly.pdbx_strand_id
1 'polypeptide(L)'
;MKEYVNNLGRELSRRDFLKVAGTGTAALLYAAHPAQAQEPNWILGVWEGAHAPRGAPLGYEDSARFEFFRNGGITSWKATRKMSSSGSGTDYLEISGRVLKMSKSSAELKGKYDMGSTILSAVGKEVSYSLKQEIQDDDSLALSGTAIGANNVSFSVKLHKKPPLMKE
;
A
#
# COMPACT_ATOMS: atom_id res chain seq x y z
N MET A 1 13.30 -74.34 10.29
CA MET A 1 14.27 -73.57 9.49
C MET A 1 14.83 -72.49 10.42
N LYS A 2 15.72 -72.88 11.34
CA LYS A 2 17.20 -72.78 11.28
C LYS A 2 17.69 -71.35 11.10
N GLU A 3 18.07 -70.70 12.22
CA GLU A 3 19.45 -70.33 12.63
C GLU A 3 19.80 -68.92 12.09
N TYR A 4 20.43 -67.95 12.77
CA TYR A 4 21.64 -67.90 13.62
C TYR A 4 21.52 -66.64 14.54
N VAL A 5 21.71 -66.70 15.87
CA VAL A 5 22.98 -66.71 16.64
C VAL A 5 23.62 -65.30 16.69
N ASN A 6 23.52 -64.61 17.84
CA ASN A 6 24.62 -64.35 18.81
C ASN A 6 25.50 -63.14 18.44
N ASN A 7 26.14 -62.39 19.33
CA ASN A 7 26.13 -62.19 20.78
C ASN A 7 27.22 -61.11 21.03
N LEU A 8 27.25 -60.58 22.25
CA LEU A 8 28.46 -60.16 22.98
C LEU A 8 29.21 -58.86 22.63
N GLY A 9 29.09 -57.94 23.61
CA GLY A 9 30.16 -57.11 24.17
C GLY A 9 29.55 -56.18 25.21
N ARG A 10 29.38 -56.53 26.51
CA ARG A 10 30.39 -56.56 27.61
C ARG A 10 31.36 -55.36 27.53
N GLU A 11 31.66 -54.59 28.57
CA GLU A 11 31.53 -54.71 30.02
C GLU A 11 31.84 -53.34 30.66
N LEU A 12 31.23 -53.07 31.82
CA LEU A 12 31.74 -52.36 33.02
C LEU A 12 32.36 -50.95 32.90
N SER A 13 31.83 -50.02 33.70
CA SER A 13 32.48 -49.64 34.97
C SER A 13 31.67 -48.60 35.75
N ARG A 14 31.51 -48.86 37.06
CA ARG A 14 31.01 -47.93 38.08
C ARG A 14 32.01 -46.79 38.30
N ARG A 15 31.55 -45.53 38.29
CA ARG A 15 31.99 -44.40 39.14
C ARG A 15 30.83 -43.41 39.20
N ASP A 16 30.11 -43.36 40.31
CA ASP A 16 30.36 -42.47 41.44
C ASP A 16 30.10 -40.99 41.11
N PHE A 17 29.08 -40.48 41.80
CA PHE A 17 28.99 -39.13 42.37
C PHE A 17 29.62 -37.98 41.58
N LEU A 18 28.78 -37.05 41.12
CA LEU A 18 28.87 -35.66 41.58
C LEU A 18 27.53 -34.94 41.34
N LYS A 19 26.84 -34.62 42.44
CA LYS A 19 25.95 -33.46 42.51
C LYS A 19 26.84 -32.23 42.33
N VAL A 20 26.65 -31.47 41.27
CA VAL A 20 26.96 -30.04 41.26
C VAL A 20 25.69 -29.31 40.96
N ALA A 21 25.19 -28.64 42.00
CA ALA A 21 24.21 -27.58 41.86
C ALA A 21 24.84 -26.48 41.01
N GLY A 22 24.53 -26.47 39.72
CA GLY A 22 24.76 -25.34 38.83
C GLY A 22 23.46 -24.57 38.72
N THR A 23 23.43 -23.38 39.31
CA THR A 23 22.43 -22.34 39.10
C THR A 23 22.07 -22.24 37.62
N GLY A 24 20.94 -22.83 37.25
CA GLY A 24 20.32 -22.61 35.96
C GLY A 24 19.82 -21.19 35.91
N THR A 25 20.66 -20.26 35.49
CA THR A 25 20.22 -18.97 34.98
C THR A 25 19.26 -19.30 33.85
N ALA A 26 17.97 -19.17 34.10
CA ALA A 26 16.96 -19.26 33.06
C ALA A 26 17.33 -18.20 32.03
N ALA A 27 17.91 -18.64 30.91
CA ALA A 27 18.09 -17.79 29.76
C ALA A 27 16.68 -17.41 29.30
N LEU A 28 16.24 -16.22 29.73
CA LEU A 28 15.12 -15.51 29.13
C LEU A 28 15.50 -15.31 27.67
N LEU A 29 15.12 -16.27 26.82
CA LEU A 29 15.03 -16.09 25.39
C LEU A 29 13.97 -15.01 25.18
N TYR A 30 14.41 -13.75 25.22
CA TYR A 30 13.71 -12.67 24.57
C TYR A 30 13.69 -13.03 23.09
N ALA A 31 12.62 -13.71 22.66
CA ALA A 31 12.23 -13.68 21.28
C ALA A 31 12.02 -12.20 20.97
N ALA A 32 13.01 -11.60 20.32
CA ALA A 32 12.85 -10.29 19.71
C ALA A 32 11.64 -10.45 18.79
N HIS A 33 10.51 -9.85 19.17
CA HIS A 33 9.41 -9.69 18.26
C HIS A 33 10.01 -9.04 17.02
N PRO A 34 9.86 -9.63 15.82
CA PRO A 34 10.33 -8.94 14.62
C PRO A 34 9.65 -7.57 14.66
N ALA A 35 10.46 -6.51 14.74
CA ALA A 35 9.96 -5.16 14.70
C ALA A 35 9.04 -5.10 13.48
N GLN A 36 7.73 -4.93 13.71
CA GLN A 36 6.76 -4.84 12.63
C GLN A 36 7.30 -3.77 11.69
N ALA A 37 7.67 -4.17 10.48
CA ALA A 37 8.22 -3.25 9.49
C ALA A 37 7.21 -2.11 9.36
N GLN A 38 7.61 -0.91 9.80
CA GLN A 38 6.71 0.23 9.82
C GLN A 38 6.19 0.44 8.40
N GLU A 39 4.89 0.25 8.22
CA GLU A 39 4.30 0.40 6.90
C GLU A 39 4.53 1.83 6.39
N PRO A 40 4.98 2.02 5.14
CA PRO A 40 5.22 3.33 4.57
C PRO A 40 4.01 4.25 4.80
N ASN A 41 4.24 5.46 5.31
CA ASN A 41 3.18 6.41 5.64
C ASN A 41 3.16 7.64 4.72
N TRP A 42 4.12 7.75 3.79
CA TRP A 42 4.30 8.92 2.92
C TRP A 42 3.02 9.27 2.14
N ILE A 43 2.20 8.27 1.79
CA ILE A 43 0.97 8.47 1.02
C ILE A 43 -0.18 9.08 1.83
N LEU A 44 -0.18 8.98 3.16
CA LEU A 44 -1.34 9.37 3.99
C LEU A 44 -1.60 10.88 4.00
N GLY A 45 -2.86 11.30 3.91
CA GLY A 45 -3.27 12.70 3.85
C GLY A 45 -3.88 13.09 2.51
N VAL A 46 -4.01 14.40 2.28
CA VAL A 46 -4.65 14.96 1.08
C VAL A 46 -3.62 15.26 0.00
N TRP A 47 -3.95 14.93 -1.24
CA TRP A 47 -3.18 15.23 -2.43
C TRP A 47 -4.07 15.84 -3.50
N GLU A 48 -3.57 16.83 -4.23
CA GLU A 48 -4.33 17.51 -5.28
C GLU A 48 -3.49 17.68 -6.54
N GLY A 49 -4.13 17.60 -7.70
CA GLY A 49 -3.46 17.79 -8.97
C GLY A 49 -4.39 17.47 -10.12
N ALA A 50 -3.90 16.74 -11.12
CA ALA A 50 -4.66 16.48 -12.34
C ALA A 50 -4.49 15.07 -12.90
N HIS A 51 -5.48 14.66 -13.68
CA HIS A 51 -5.33 13.63 -14.69
C HIS A 51 -5.17 14.27 -16.07
N ALA A 52 -4.45 13.61 -16.97
CA ALA A 52 -4.47 13.96 -18.38
C ALA A 52 -4.57 12.68 -19.22
N PRO A 53 -5.63 12.49 -20.01
CA PRO A 53 -5.60 11.47 -21.04
C PRO A 53 -4.52 11.83 -22.06
N ARG A 54 -3.90 10.81 -22.64
CA ARG A 54 -2.92 11.02 -23.71
C ARG A 54 -3.62 11.70 -24.90
N GLY A 55 -3.12 12.87 -25.30
CA GLY A 55 -3.72 13.65 -26.40
C GLY A 55 -5.01 14.38 -26.01
N ALA A 56 -5.15 14.77 -24.73
CA ALA A 56 -6.25 15.60 -24.27
C ALA A 56 -6.47 16.82 -25.20
N PRO A 57 -7.71 17.08 -25.65
CA PRO A 57 -8.00 18.22 -26.51
C PRO A 57 -7.72 19.53 -25.78
N LEU A 58 -7.46 20.60 -26.55
CA LEU A 58 -7.33 21.94 -25.98
C LEU A 58 -8.59 22.32 -25.17
N GLY A 59 -8.37 22.82 -23.96
CA GLY A 59 -9.46 23.16 -23.02
C GLY A 59 -9.99 21.98 -22.20
N TYR A 60 -9.35 20.81 -22.26
CA TYR A 60 -9.62 19.72 -21.32
C TYR A 60 -8.93 19.99 -19.98
N GLU A 61 -9.70 20.00 -18.90
CA GLU A 61 -9.20 20.07 -17.53
C GLU A 61 -9.77 18.89 -16.74
N ASP A 62 -8.94 18.31 -15.87
CA ASP A 62 -9.35 17.20 -15.01
C ASP A 62 -8.58 17.29 -13.71
N SER A 63 -9.09 18.17 -12.85
CA SER A 63 -8.55 18.33 -11.51
C SER A 63 -8.98 17.18 -10.62
N ALA A 64 -8.07 16.73 -9.76
CA ALA A 64 -8.30 15.59 -8.89
C ALA A 64 -7.80 15.88 -7.48
N ARG A 65 -8.60 15.46 -6.50
CA ARG A 65 -8.26 15.47 -5.07
C ARG A 65 -8.34 14.06 -4.54
N PHE A 66 -7.26 13.57 -3.95
CA PHE A 66 -7.17 12.27 -3.29
C PHE A 66 -7.01 12.47 -1.78
N GLU A 67 -7.67 11.63 -1.00
CA GLU A 67 -7.50 11.55 0.44
C GLU A 67 -7.16 10.11 0.81
N PHE A 68 -6.00 9.91 1.43
CA PHE A 68 -5.52 8.62 1.90
C PHE A 68 -5.58 8.57 3.42
N PHE A 69 -6.16 7.51 3.96
CA PHE A 69 -6.31 7.32 5.39
C PHE A 69 -6.06 5.85 5.75
N ARG A 70 -5.66 5.61 7.00
CA ARG A 70 -5.40 4.26 7.51
C ARG A 70 -6.33 3.95 8.66
N ASN A 71 -7.01 2.82 8.59
CA ASN A 71 -7.84 2.28 9.66
C ASN A 71 -7.58 0.78 9.79
N GLY A 72 -7.27 0.30 10.99
CA GLY A 72 -7.04 -1.12 11.24
C GLY A 72 -5.95 -1.76 10.38
N GLY A 73 -4.86 -1.01 10.09
CA GLY A 73 -3.77 -1.50 9.22
C GLY A 73 -4.08 -1.49 7.72
N ILE A 74 -5.30 -1.14 7.31
CA ILE A 74 -5.67 -1.03 5.91
C ILE A 74 -5.55 0.44 5.49
N THR A 75 -4.78 0.69 4.44
CA THR A 75 -4.72 2.02 3.81
C THR A 75 -5.80 2.13 2.74
N SER A 76 -6.78 2.99 2.98
CA SER A 76 -7.90 3.29 2.10
C SER A 76 -7.74 4.66 1.47
N TRP A 77 -8.49 4.90 0.40
CA TRP A 77 -8.48 6.19 -0.27
C TRP A 77 -9.83 6.55 -0.86
N LYS A 78 -10.05 7.85 -1.01
CA LYS A 78 -11.12 8.45 -1.78
C LYS A 78 -10.54 9.47 -2.75
N ALA A 79 -11.18 9.64 -3.89
CA ALA A 79 -10.85 10.68 -4.83
C ALA A 79 -12.10 11.37 -5.36
N THR A 80 -12.01 12.68 -5.53
CA THR A 80 -12.98 13.48 -6.28
C THR A 80 -12.28 14.04 -7.50
N ARG A 81 -12.91 13.91 -8.67
CA ARG A 81 -12.43 14.51 -9.92
C ARG A 81 -13.46 15.51 -10.42
N LYS A 82 -12.95 16.62 -10.95
CA LYS A 82 -13.73 17.63 -11.65
C LYS A 82 -13.14 17.77 -13.04
N MET A 83 -13.89 17.30 -14.03
CA MET A 83 -13.52 17.26 -15.43
C MET A 83 -14.31 18.32 -16.19
N SER A 84 -13.67 18.98 -17.15
CA SER A 84 -14.34 19.84 -18.12
C SER A 84 -13.68 19.68 -19.48
N SER A 85 -14.49 19.68 -20.53
CA SER A 85 -14.03 19.70 -21.91
C SER A 85 -14.63 20.88 -22.65
N SER A 86 -14.01 21.28 -23.76
CA SER A 86 -14.54 22.35 -24.58
C SER A 86 -15.95 22.01 -25.09
N GLY A 87 -16.94 22.80 -24.67
CA GLY A 87 -18.32 22.69 -25.13
C GLY A 87 -19.22 21.68 -24.39
N SER A 88 -18.69 20.90 -23.46
CA SER A 88 -19.46 20.03 -22.56
C SER A 88 -19.11 20.42 -21.13
N GLY A 89 -20.14 20.78 -20.34
CA GLY A 89 -19.99 21.37 -19.01
C GLY A 89 -19.14 20.56 -18.03
N THR A 90 -19.07 21.03 -16.79
CA THR A 90 -18.27 20.37 -15.76
C THR A 90 -18.92 19.08 -15.27
N ASP A 91 -18.15 18.00 -15.31
CA ASP A 91 -18.49 16.70 -14.73
C ASP A 91 -17.74 16.44 -13.43
N TYR A 92 -18.42 15.79 -12.49
CA TYR A 92 -17.87 15.38 -11.21
C TYR A 92 -17.90 13.87 -11.07
N LEU A 93 -16.80 13.28 -10.62
CA LEU A 93 -16.71 11.85 -10.31
C LEU A 93 -16.21 11.66 -8.88
N GLU A 94 -16.75 10.67 -8.20
CA GLU A 94 -16.23 10.18 -6.92
C GLU A 94 -15.78 8.74 -7.05
N ILE A 95 -14.67 8.45 -6.39
CA ILE A 95 -13.98 7.16 -6.46
C ILE A 95 -13.54 6.79 -5.07
N SER A 96 -13.69 5.53 -4.68
CA SER A 96 -13.11 5.01 -3.45
C SER A 96 -12.46 3.65 -3.66
N GLY A 97 -11.50 3.34 -2.79
CA GLY A 97 -10.77 2.10 -2.89
C GLY A 97 -9.80 1.87 -1.74
N ARG A 98 -8.88 0.93 -2.00
CA ARG A 98 -7.79 0.59 -1.08
C ARG A 98 -6.46 0.54 -1.81
N VAL A 99 -5.39 0.71 -1.04
CA VAL A 99 -4.02 0.42 -1.47
C VAL A 99 -3.81 -1.08 -1.38
N LEU A 100 -3.43 -1.71 -2.49
CA LEU A 100 -3.18 -3.16 -2.58
C LEU A 100 -1.74 -3.49 -2.22
N LYS A 101 -0.81 -2.66 -2.66
CA LYS A 101 0.62 -2.83 -2.44
C LYS A 101 1.26 -1.48 -2.24
N MET A 102 2.18 -1.40 -1.29
CA MET A 102 2.92 -0.18 -1.02
C MET A 102 4.37 -0.52 -0.71
N SER A 103 5.27 0.26 -1.30
CA SER A 103 6.70 0.21 -1.05
C SER A 103 7.19 1.55 -0.47
N LYS A 104 8.51 1.68 -0.33
CA LYS A 104 9.13 2.93 0.14
C LYS A 104 8.83 4.14 -0.76
N SER A 105 8.52 3.92 -2.05
CA SER A 105 8.32 5.01 -3.03
C SER A 105 7.28 4.71 -4.10
N SER A 106 6.48 3.64 -3.96
CA SER A 106 5.41 3.32 -4.91
C SER A 106 4.17 2.76 -4.23
N ALA A 107 3.02 2.94 -4.85
CA ALA A 107 1.76 2.38 -4.41
C ALA A 107 0.93 1.88 -5.60
N GLU A 108 0.29 0.72 -5.43
CA GLU A 108 -0.71 0.17 -6.34
C GLU A 108 -2.07 0.26 -5.65
N LEU A 109 -3.03 0.90 -6.31
CA LEU A 109 -4.36 1.17 -5.76
C LEU A 109 -5.40 0.48 -6.62
N LYS A 110 -6.46 0.00 -5.97
CA LYS A 110 -7.66 -0.47 -6.65
C LYS A 110 -8.90 0.13 -6.01
N GLY A 111 -9.82 0.59 -6.85
CA GLY A 111 -11.07 1.22 -6.44
C GLY A 111 -12.16 1.05 -7.48
N LYS A 112 -13.25 1.79 -7.28
CA LYS A 112 -14.38 1.87 -8.19
C LYS A 112 -14.97 3.28 -8.19
N TYR A 113 -15.63 3.65 -9.28
CA TYR A 113 -16.43 4.87 -9.30
C TYR A 113 -17.68 4.66 -8.45
N ASP A 114 -17.86 5.51 -7.45
CA ASP A 114 -19.04 5.48 -6.57
C ASP A 114 -20.15 6.37 -7.11
N MET A 115 -19.79 7.47 -7.78
CA MET A 115 -20.73 8.45 -8.31
C MET A 115 -20.16 9.17 -9.54
N GLY A 116 -21.05 9.59 -10.43
CA GLY A 116 -20.75 10.52 -11.51
C GLY A 116 -21.95 11.45 -11.78
N SER A 117 -21.71 12.73 -12.02
CA SER A 117 -22.80 13.70 -12.25
C SER A 117 -23.49 13.47 -13.60
N THR A 118 -22.71 13.29 -14.67
CA THR A 118 -23.21 13.11 -16.04
C THR A 118 -22.80 11.77 -16.63
N ILE A 119 -21.60 11.28 -16.29
CA ILE A 119 -21.06 10.01 -16.80
C ILE A 119 -21.52 8.86 -15.89
N LEU A 120 -22.83 8.61 -15.86
CA LEU A 120 -23.45 7.57 -15.03
C LEU A 120 -22.97 6.16 -15.39
N SER A 121 -22.56 5.94 -16.64
CA SER A 121 -22.03 4.65 -17.11
C SER A 121 -20.71 4.23 -16.46
N ALA A 122 -19.99 5.18 -15.85
CA ALA A 122 -18.77 4.88 -15.10
C ALA A 122 -19.06 4.30 -13.71
N VAL A 123 -20.24 4.56 -13.12
CA VAL A 123 -20.56 4.14 -11.76
C VAL A 123 -20.49 2.62 -11.62
N GLY A 124 -19.82 2.16 -10.57
CA GLY A 124 -19.56 0.75 -10.30
C GLY A 124 -18.41 0.13 -11.11
N LYS A 125 -17.86 0.82 -12.12
CA LYS A 125 -16.70 0.34 -12.88
C LYS A 125 -15.44 0.43 -12.03
N GLU A 126 -14.55 -0.55 -12.21
CA GLU A 126 -13.26 -0.57 -11.53
C GLU A 126 -12.31 0.50 -12.10
N VAL A 127 -11.40 0.96 -11.24
CA VAL A 127 -10.27 1.79 -11.60
C VAL A 127 -9.04 1.34 -10.81
N SER A 128 -7.89 1.31 -11.47
CA SER A 128 -6.61 0.96 -10.87
C SER A 128 -5.61 2.10 -11.04
N TYR A 129 -4.75 2.30 -10.05
CA TYR A 129 -3.66 3.29 -10.13
C TYR A 129 -2.32 2.66 -9.80
N SER A 130 -1.28 3.12 -10.49
CA SER A 130 0.11 2.85 -10.17
C SER A 130 0.80 4.20 -9.95
N LEU A 131 1.12 4.51 -8.69
CA LEU A 131 1.70 5.78 -8.26
C LEU A 131 3.16 5.60 -7.79
N LYS A 132 3.97 6.61 -8.05
CA LYS A 132 5.35 6.75 -7.58
C LYS A 132 5.49 8.06 -6.81
N GLN A 133 6.22 8.00 -5.70
CA GLN A 133 6.62 9.18 -4.95
C GLN A 133 7.76 9.89 -5.69
N GLU A 134 7.63 11.20 -5.81
CA GLU A 134 8.65 12.11 -6.34
C GLU A 134 8.94 13.18 -5.29
N ILE A 135 10.22 13.48 -5.10
CA ILE A 135 10.68 14.64 -4.32
C ILE A 135 11.01 15.72 -5.35
N GLN A 136 10.39 16.89 -5.21
CA GLN A 136 10.66 18.04 -6.05
C GLN A 136 11.88 18.82 -5.55
N ASP A 137 12.37 19.77 -6.34
CA ASP A 137 13.57 20.57 -6.02
C ASP A 137 13.41 21.43 -4.74
N ASP A 138 12.18 21.73 -4.33
CA ASP A 138 11.82 22.46 -3.11
C ASP A 138 11.54 21.54 -1.91
N ASP A 139 11.99 20.28 -1.98
CA ASP A 139 11.71 19.20 -1.03
C ASP A 139 10.21 18.88 -0.86
N SER A 140 9.33 19.41 -1.71
CA SER A 140 7.91 19.07 -1.69
C SER A 140 7.67 17.67 -2.25
N LEU A 141 6.65 16.99 -1.71
CA LEU A 141 6.25 15.67 -2.18
C LEU A 141 5.21 15.77 -3.30
N ALA A 142 5.48 15.06 -4.39
CA ALA A 142 4.55 14.82 -5.47
C ALA A 142 4.34 13.32 -5.68
N LEU A 143 3.21 12.96 -6.28
CA LEU A 143 2.95 11.64 -6.83
C LEU A 143 2.79 11.76 -8.33
N SER A 144 3.47 10.89 -9.06
CA SER A 144 3.26 10.70 -10.49
C SER A 144 2.85 9.27 -10.78
N GLY A 145 2.15 9.05 -11.89
CA GLY A 145 1.77 7.69 -12.24
C GLY A 145 0.73 7.59 -13.34
N THR A 146 0.05 6.45 -13.33
CA THR A 146 -0.95 6.12 -14.33
C THR A 146 -2.20 5.58 -13.66
N ALA A 147 -3.36 6.01 -14.13
CA ALA A 147 -4.65 5.42 -13.83
C ALA A 147 -5.14 4.60 -15.04
N ILE A 148 -5.74 3.45 -14.79
CA ILE A 148 -6.48 2.68 -15.79
C ILE A 148 -7.94 2.68 -15.34
N GLY A 149 -8.76 3.45 -16.05
CA GLY A 149 -10.18 3.65 -15.76
C GLY A 149 -11.08 2.65 -16.46
N ALA A 150 -12.38 2.98 -16.48
CA ALA A 150 -13.38 2.22 -17.22
C ALA A 150 -12.96 2.11 -18.71
N ASN A 151 -13.29 0.97 -19.33
CA ASN A 151 -12.95 0.66 -20.73
C ASN A 151 -11.44 0.62 -21.03
N ASN A 152 -10.58 0.37 -20.02
CA ASN A 152 -9.12 0.29 -20.15
C ASN A 152 -8.46 1.59 -20.66
N VAL A 153 -9.11 2.73 -20.45
CA VAL A 153 -8.52 4.04 -20.79
C VAL A 153 -7.45 4.40 -19.78
N SER A 154 -6.27 4.78 -20.28
CA SER A 154 -5.11 5.15 -19.47
C SER A 154 -4.98 6.67 -19.34
N PHE A 155 -4.71 7.15 -18.13
CA PHE A 155 -4.53 8.56 -17.80
C PHE A 155 -3.22 8.74 -17.05
N SER A 156 -2.44 9.75 -17.43
CA SER A 156 -1.33 10.20 -16.59
C SER A 156 -1.88 10.93 -15.37
N VAL A 157 -1.25 10.70 -14.22
CA VAL A 157 -1.64 11.28 -12.93
C VAL A 157 -0.46 12.08 -12.40
N LYS A 158 -0.70 13.31 -11.95
CA LYS A 158 0.26 14.09 -11.18
C LYS A 158 -0.46 14.79 -10.03
N LEU A 159 0.01 14.57 -8.80
CA LEU A 159 -0.58 15.09 -7.58
C LEU A 159 0.51 15.70 -6.70
N HIS A 160 0.15 16.72 -5.93
CA HIS A 160 1.00 17.38 -4.95
C HIS A 160 0.40 17.25 -3.56
N LYS A 161 1.26 17.09 -2.55
CA LYS A 161 0.79 16.97 -1.18
C LYS A 161 0.17 18.29 -0.73
N LYS A 162 -1.04 18.24 -0.17
CA LYS A 162 -1.60 19.39 0.52
C LYS A 162 -1.05 19.46 1.95
N PRO A 163 -0.54 20.62 2.41
CA PRO A 163 -0.23 20.81 3.80
C PRO A 163 -1.50 20.58 4.66
N PRO A 164 -1.37 20.01 5.85
CA PRO A 164 -2.48 20.01 6.80
C PRO A 164 -2.91 21.47 7.04
N LEU A 165 -4.21 21.74 7.00
CA LEU A 165 -4.75 23.03 7.39
C LEU A 165 -4.32 23.28 8.84
N MET A 166 -3.45 24.26 9.07
CA MET A 166 -3.17 24.70 10.43
C MET A 166 -4.49 25.25 10.96
N LYS A 167 -4.99 24.67 12.05
CA LYS A 167 -6.10 25.26 12.79
C LYS A 167 -5.55 26.53 13.43
N GLU A 168 -6.05 27.67 13.00
CA GLU A 168 -5.87 28.95 13.70
C GLU A 168 -6.54 28.92 15.07
#